data_AF-A0A8U0RW77-F1
#
_entry.id   AF-A0A8U0RW77-F1
#
_cell.length_a   1.000
_cell.length_b   1.000
_cell.length_c   1.000
_cell.angle_alpha   90.00
_cell.angle_beta   90.00
_cell.angle_gamma   90.00
#
_symmetry.space_group_name_H-M   'P 1'
#
loop_
_entity.id
_entity.type
_entity.pdbx_description
1 polymer ?
#
loop_
_entity_poly.entity_id
_entity_poly.type
_entity_poly.pdbx_seq_one_letter_code
_entity_poly.pdbx_strand_id
1 'polypeptide(L)'
;MEVLPEPVPKWRNVRGHNPLGLMYRDACRWGLTLQTYVQLTMLDHHTRPQTSPVRLMERSIHSARYVFVENLYRSGKMPEVDYVVLSEWFDWIVRNIDVSVDLIVYLRTTPETCYQRLQLRCREEETVIPLEYLNAIHHLYEEWLIKGALFPVAAPVLVIEADHDMQKMLKLFEQNRDRILTPETQKHGS
;
A
#
# COMPACT_ATOMS: atom_id res chain seq x y z
N MET A 1 -19.96 -5.45 5.37
CA MET A 1 -18.58 -5.00 5.12
C MET A 1 -18.08 -5.78 3.93
N GLU A 2 -17.47 -5.10 2.97
CA GLU A 2 -16.75 -5.74 1.87
C GLU A 2 -15.25 -5.57 2.08
N VAL A 3 -14.46 -6.54 1.62
CA VAL A 3 -13.00 -6.52 1.71
C VAL A 3 -12.44 -6.65 0.30
N LEU A 4 -11.59 -5.70 -0.08
CA LEU A 4 -10.84 -5.71 -1.34
C LEU A 4 -9.38 -6.04 -1.02
N PRO A 5 -8.96 -7.31 -1.12
CA PRO A 5 -7.56 -7.69 -0.92
C PRO A 5 -6.68 -7.08 -2.02
N GLU A 6 -5.39 -7.00 -1.78
CA GLU A 6 -4.46 -6.47 -2.77
C GLU A 6 -4.51 -7.34 -4.04
N PRO A 7 -4.57 -6.75 -5.25
CA PRO A 7 -4.79 -7.51 -6.48
C PRO A 7 -3.51 -8.24 -6.96
N VAL A 8 -2.73 -8.80 -6.06
CA VAL A 8 -1.53 -9.61 -6.33
C VAL A 8 -1.78 -10.69 -7.39
N PRO A 9 -2.91 -11.44 -7.39
CA PRO A 9 -3.18 -12.39 -8.46
C PRO A 9 -3.24 -11.75 -9.86
N LYS A 10 -3.79 -10.53 -9.99
CA LYS A 10 -3.79 -9.78 -11.25
C LYS A 10 -2.36 -9.38 -11.65
N TRP A 11 -1.51 -9.03 -10.69
CA TRP A 11 -0.12 -8.61 -10.94
C TRP A 11 0.83 -9.76 -11.29
N ARG A 12 0.47 -10.98 -10.88
CA ARG A 12 1.20 -12.22 -11.22
C ARG A 12 0.80 -12.80 -12.56
N ASN A 13 -0.37 -12.43 -13.08
CA ASN A 13 -0.87 -12.92 -14.36
C ASN A 13 -1.67 -11.85 -15.11
N VAL A 14 -0.97 -11.04 -15.90
CA VAL A 14 -1.53 -10.12 -16.88
C VAL A 14 -1.50 -10.81 -18.24
N ARG A 15 -2.56 -11.59 -18.51
CA ARG A 15 -2.72 -12.35 -19.77
C ARG A 15 -1.47 -13.18 -20.11
N GLY A 16 -0.99 -13.97 -19.15
CA GLY A 16 0.18 -14.83 -19.28
C GLY A 16 1.51 -14.20 -18.84
N HIS A 17 1.54 -12.91 -18.51
CA HIS A 17 2.75 -12.23 -18.05
C HIS A 17 2.75 -12.05 -16.54
N ASN A 18 3.91 -12.16 -15.89
CA ASN A 18 4.07 -11.92 -14.44
C ASN A 18 4.88 -10.63 -14.17
N PRO A 19 4.29 -9.42 -14.31
CA PRO A 19 4.96 -8.16 -14.01
C PRO A 19 5.56 -8.09 -12.61
N LEU A 20 4.91 -8.69 -11.60
CA LEU A 20 5.43 -8.69 -10.24
C LEU A 20 6.77 -9.43 -10.15
N GLY A 21 6.83 -10.64 -10.72
CA GLY A 21 8.05 -11.44 -10.79
C GLY A 21 9.12 -10.77 -11.66
N LEU A 22 8.73 -10.12 -12.77
CA LEU A 22 9.65 -9.36 -13.62
C LEU A 22 10.29 -8.20 -12.86
N MET A 23 9.53 -7.46 -12.05
CA MET A 23 10.04 -6.36 -11.24
C MET A 23 11.03 -6.84 -10.17
N TYR A 24 10.76 -7.95 -9.48
CA TYR A 24 11.72 -8.47 -8.51
C TYR A 24 13.00 -9.00 -9.15
N ARG A 25 12.96 -9.43 -10.42
CA ARG A 25 14.16 -9.85 -11.17
C ARG A 25 14.97 -8.67 -11.72
N ASP A 26 14.29 -7.67 -12.26
CA ASP A 26 14.90 -6.46 -12.81
C ASP A 26 13.98 -5.26 -12.58
N ALA A 27 14.16 -4.64 -11.42
CA ALA A 27 13.36 -3.49 -10.99
C ALA A 27 13.63 -2.25 -11.86
N CYS A 28 14.84 -2.11 -12.41
CA CYS A 28 15.19 -0.99 -13.28
C CYS A 28 14.40 -1.05 -14.59
N ARG A 29 14.24 -2.25 -15.16
CA ARG A 29 13.49 -2.42 -16.40
C ARG A 29 11.98 -2.44 -16.20
N TRP A 30 11.50 -3.09 -15.15
CA TRP A 30 10.09 -3.43 -14.98
C TRP A 30 9.38 -2.64 -13.88
N GLY A 31 10.10 -1.79 -13.15
CA GLY A 31 9.55 -0.92 -12.11
C GLY A 31 8.41 -0.05 -12.63
N LEU A 32 8.65 0.73 -13.69
CA LEU A 32 7.60 1.56 -14.31
C LEU A 32 6.39 0.73 -14.78
N THR A 33 6.64 -0.40 -15.44
CA THR A 33 5.58 -1.27 -15.96
C THR A 33 4.67 -1.79 -14.85
N LEU A 34 5.27 -2.32 -13.76
CA LEU A 34 4.49 -2.80 -12.63
C LEU A 34 3.77 -1.64 -11.94
N GLN A 35 4.45 -0.53 -11.64
CA GLN A 35 3.84 0.58 -10.89
C GLN A 35 2.67 1.24 -11.64
N THR A 36 2.75 1.33 -12.97
CA THR A 36 1.62 1.79 -13.81
C THR A 36 0.41 0.86 -13.64
N TYR A 37 0.63 -0.45 -13.68
CA TYR A 37 -0.44 -1.43 -13.53
C TYR A 37 -0.98 -1.50 -12.10
N VAL A 38 -0.13 -1.34 -11.09
CA VAL A 38 -0.53 -1.22 -9.68
C VAL A 38 -1.46 -0.01 -9.52
N GLN A 39 -1.08 1.18 -9.99
CA GLN A 39 -1.94 2.37 -9.91
C GLN A 39 -3.29 2.14 -10.60
N LEU A 40 -3.32 1.51 -11.79
CA LEU A 40 -4.57 1.15 -12.47
C LEU A 40 -5.46 0.22 -11.61
N THR A 41 -4.90 -0.86 -11.06
CA THR A 41 -5.68 -1.81 -10.27
C THR A 41 -6.11 -1.26 -8.91
N MET A 42 -5.33 -0.35 -8.31
CA MET A 42 -5.74 0.32 -7.08
C MET A 42 -6.81 1.37 -7.36
N LEU A 43 -6.73 2.10 -8.48
CA LEU A 43 -7.80 3.00 -8.93
C LEU A 43 -9.13 2.24 -9.17
N ASP A 44 -9.07 1.06 -9.80
CA ASP A 44 -10.22 0.16 -9.95
C ASP A 44 -10.85 -0.20 -8.60
N HIS A 45 -10.04 -0.48 -7.56
CA HIS A 45 -10.56 -0.72 -6.22
C HIS A 45 -11.23 0.50 -5.58
N HIS A 46 -10.62 1.68 -5.72
CA HIS A 46 -11.16 2.93 -5.17
C HIS A 46 -12.51 3.29 -5.82
N THR A 47 -12.58 3.17 -7.15
CA THR A 47 -13.76 3.56 -7.96
C THR A 47 -14.84 2.49 -8.04
N ARG A 48 -14.59 1.27 -7.53
CA ARG A 48 -15.57 0.18 -7.57
C ARG A 48 -16.86 0.61 -6.84
N PRO A 49 -18.06 0.33 -7.37
CA PRO A 49 -19.31 0.61 -6.65
C PRO A 49 -19.33 -0.06 -5.29
N GLN A 50 -19.65 0.71 -4.25
CA GLN A 50 -19.70 0.20 -2.88
C GLN A 50 -20.98 -0.56 -2.62
N THR A 51 -20.85 -1.81 -2.15
CA THR A 51 -21.99 -2.71 -1.90
C THR A 51 -22.31 -2.92 -0.42
N SER A 52 -21.47 -2.39 0.47
CA SER A 52 -21.58 -2.49 1.92
C SER A 52 -21.36 -1.13 2.58
N PRO A 53 -21.85 -0.88 3.81
CA PRO A 53 -21.59 0.38 4.52
C PRO A 53 -20.10 0.67 4.76
N VAL A 54 -19.29 -0.39 4.86
CA VAL A 54 -17.85 -0.31 5.08
C VAL A 54 -17.14 -1.13 4.01
N ARG A 55 -16.12 -0.54 3.40
CA ARG A 55 -15.15 -1.19 2.51
C ARG A 55 -13.77 -1.14 3.16
N LEU A 56 -13.18 -2.29 3.40
CA LEU A 56 -11.76 -2.40 3.75
C LEU A 56 -10.96 -2.70 2.50
N MET A 57 -9.91 -1.91 2.25
CA MET A 57 -8.96 -2.14 1.16
C MET A 57 -7.60 -2.51 1.74
N GLU A 58 -7.01 -3.59 1.24
CA GLU A 58 -5.60 -3.85 1.50
C GLU A 58 -4.77 -2.89 0.63
N ARG A 59 -4.11 -1.94 1.29
CA ARG A 59 -3.37 -0.81 0.67
C ARG A 59 -4.29 0.18 -0.06
N SER A 60 -3.69 1.18 -0.69
CA SER A 60 -4.39 2.22 -1.45
C SER A 60 -3.54 2.71 -2.63
N ILE A 61 -4.13 3.50 -3.53
CA ILE A 61 -3.35 4.19 -4.56
C ILE A 61 -2.32 5.15 -3.94
N HIS A 62 -2.61 5.69 -2.76
CA HIS A 62 -1.69 6.55 -2.00
C HIS A 62 -0.43 5.78 -1.58
N SER A 63 -0.55 4.58 -1.01
CA SER A 63 0.64 3.80 -0.64
C SER A 63 1.41 3.29 -1.86
N ALA A 64 0.74 3.01 -2.98
CA ALA A 64 1.42 2.73 -4.25
C ALA A 64 2.36 3.88 -4.67
N ARG A 65 1.89 5.13 -4.59
CA ARG A 65 2.69 6.31 -4.95
C ARG A 65 3.73 6.71 -3.89
N TYR A 66 3.31 6.84 -2.64
CA TYR A 66 4.13 7.43 -1.58
C TYR A 66 5.12 6.46 -0.95
N VAL A 67 4.92 5.15 -1.14
CA VAL A 67 5.85 4.13 -0.63
C VAL A 67 6.54 3.41 -1.78
N PHE A 68 5.82 2.76 -2.68
CA PHE A 68 6.46 1.85 -3.64
C PHE A 68 7.13 2.58 -4.81
N VAL A 69 6.46 3.56 -5.43
CA VAL A 69 7.07 4.43 -6.45
C VAL A 69 8.21 5.25 -5.86
N GLU A 70 8.00 5.84 -4.68
CA GLU A 70 9.05 6.59 -3.97
C GLU A 70 10.28 5.72 -3.66
N ASN A 71 10.09 4.48 -3.20
CA ASN A 71 11.18 3.55 -2.94
C ASN A 71 11.98 3.21 -4.20
N LEU A 72 11.30 2.95 -5.33
CA LEU A 72 11.98 2.67 -6.59
C LEU A 72 12.83 3.86 -7.04
N TYR A 73 12.32 5.08 -6.88
CA TYR A 73 13.07 6.30 -7.18
C TYR A 73 14.27 6.49 -6.25
N ARG A 74 14.06 6.48 -4.92
CA ARG A 74 15.13 6.67 -3.92
C ARG A 74 16.23 5.61 -3.98
N SER A 75 15.88 4.39 -4.38
CA SER A 75 16.85 3.30 -4.56
C SER A 75 17.58 3.33 -5.91
N GLY A 76 17.35 4.35 -6.74
CA GLY A 76 17.98 4.48 -8.06
C GLY A 76 17.48 3.47 -9.10
N LYS A 77 16.36 2.77 -8.81
CA LYS A 77 15.76 1.75 -9.67
C LYS A 77 14.69 2.31 -10.60
N MET A 78 14.38 3.60 -10.50
CA MET A 78 13.46 4.30 -11.38
C MET A 78 14.13 5.61 -11.82
N PRO A 79 14.31 5.82 -13.14
CA PRO A 79 14.75 7.11 -13.67
C PRO A 79 13.84 8.26 -13.22
N GLU A 80 14.41 9.46 -13.07
CA GLU A 80 13.66 10.64 -12.64
C GLU A 80 12.47 10.94 -13.56
N VAL A 81 12.64 10.80 -14.88
CA VAL A 81 11.54 11.00 -15.84
C VAL A 81 10.36 10.05 -15.59
N ASP A 82 10.63 8.77 -15.29
CA ASP A 82 9.60 7.77 -15.00
C ASP A 82 8.87 8.10 -13.69
N TYR A 83 9.63 8.54 -12.68
CA TYR A 83 9.08 8.98 -11.40
C TYR A 83 8.16 10.21 -11.56
N VAL A 84 8.60 11.22 -12.30
CA VAL A 84 7.82 12.44 -12.55
C VAL A 84 6.54 12.10 -13.31
N VAL A 85 6.62 11.28 -14.37
CA VAL A 85 5.42 10.87 -15.14
C VAL A 85 4.42 10.11 -14.28
N LEU A 86 4.86 9.15 -13.46
CA LEU A 86 3.98 8.43 -12.54
C LEU A 86 3.39 9.34 -11.45
N SER A 87 4.10 10.40 -11.08
CA SER A 87 3.64 11.40 -10.12
C SER A 87 2.56 12.28 -10.73
N GLU A 88 2.78 12.83 -11.92
CA GLU A 88 1.77 13.62 -12.62
C GLU A 88 0.49 12.83 -12.90
N TRP A 89 0.64 11.54 -13.24
CA TRP A 89 -0.49 10.64 -13.43
C TRP A 89 -1.29 10.44 -12.13
N PHE A 90 -0.59 10.20 -11.01
CA PHE A 90 -1.21 10.10 -9.70
C PHE A 90 -1.91 11.41 -9.28
N ASP A 91 -1.25 12.55 -9.47
CA ASP A 91 -1.80 13.88 -9.15
C ASP A 91 -3.02 14.22 -10.01
N TRP A 92 -3.04 13.77 -11.26
CA TRP A 92 -4.24 13.87 -12.10
C TRP A 92 -5.37 13.00 -11.55
N ILE A 93 -5.11 11.76 -11.16
CA ILE A 93 -6.13 10.87 -10.57
C ILE A 93 -6.73 11.50 -9.31
N VAL A 94 -5.90 11.91 -8.35
CA VAL A 94 -6.36 12.47 -7.07
C VAL A 94 -7.18 13.75 -7.27
N ARG A 95 -6.84 14.57 -8.28
CA ARG A 95 -7.59 15.79 -8.58
C ARG A 95 -8.93 15.55 -9.27
N ASN A 96 -9.07 14.49 -10.06
CA ASN A 96 -10.21 14.31 -10.97
C ASN A 96 -11.13 13.14 -10.60
N ILE A 97 -10.66 12.19 -9.78
CA ILE A 97 -11.39 10.98 -9.40
C ILE A 97 -11.46 10.88 -7.89
N ASP A 98 -12.63 10.52 -7.36
CA ASP A 98 -12.79 10.28 -5.93
C ASP A 98 -12.04 9.00 -5.52
N VAL A 99 -10.88 9.22 -4.89
CA VAL A 99 -10.02 8.19 -4.27
C VAL A 99 -9.82 8.48 -2.78
N SER A 100 -10.81 9.15 -2.17
CA SER A 100 -10.80 9.48 -0.76
C SER A 100 -10.93 8.22 0.11
N VAL A 101 -10.42 8.32 1.33
CA VAL A 101 -10.52 7.27 2.35
C VAL A 101 -10.89 7.93 3.67
N ASP A 102 -11.68 7.24 4.50
CA ASP A 102 -12.14 7.78 5.79
C ASP A 102 -11.14 7.53 6.92
N LEU A 103 -10.34 6.46 6.81
CA LEU A 103 -9.38 6.03 7.83
C LEU A 103 -8.24 5.23 7.18
N ILE A 104 -7.01 5.46 7.63
CA ILE A 104 -5.86 4.61 7.33
C ILE A 104 -5.55 3.76 8.57
N VAL A 105 -5.67 2.44 8.46
CA VAL A 105 -5.21 1.52 9.50
C VAL A 105 -3.79 1.06 9.18
N TYR A 106 -2.82 1.56 9.95
CA TYR A 106 -1.42 1.20 9.79
C TYR A 106 -1.05 0.04 10.71
N LEU A 107 -0.94 -1.16 10.14
CA LEU A 107 -0.37 -2.33 10.83
C LEU A 107 1.14 -2.19 10.87
N ARG A 108 1.64 -1.64 11.98
CA ARG A 108 3.05 -1.29 12.16
C ARG A 108 3.82 -2.50 12.68
N THR A 109 4.86 -2.88 11.98
CA THR A 109 5.71 -4.04 12.29
C THR A 109 7.16 -3.72 12.04
N THR A 110 8.03 -4.34 12.81
CA THR A 110 9.48 -4.30 12.54
C THR A 110 9.82 -4.97 11.20
N PRO A 111 10.85 -4.47 10.48
CA PRO A 111 11.38 -5.11 9.27
C PRO A 111 11.78 -6.57 9.49
N GLU A 112 12.32 -6.91 10.66
CA GLU A 112 12.72 -8.27 11.03
C GLU A 112 11.52 -9.21 11.13
N THR A 113 10.44 -8.78 11.79
CA THR A 113 9.20 -9.55 11.86
C THR A 113 8.56 -9.68 10.48
N CYS A 114 8.59 -8.63 9.65
CA CYS A 114 8.15 -8.71 8.25
C CYS A 114 8.95 -9.75 7.47
N TYR A 115 10.27 -9.74 7.60
CA TYR A 115 11.16 -10.66 6.91
C TYR A 115 10.87 -12.11 7.29
N GLN A 116 10.73 -12.40 8.59
CA GLN A 116 10.37 -13.74 9.07
C GLN A 116 9.02 -14.20 8.50
N ARG A 117 7.99 -13.34 8.48
CA ARG A 117 6.67 -13.65 7.93
C ARG A 117 6.71 -13.87 6.41
N LEU A 118 7.53 -13.11 5.70
CA LEU A 118 7.74 -13.25 4.27
C LEU A 118 8.38 -14.61 3.94
N GLN A 119 9.39 -15.02 4.70
CA GLN A 119 10.01 -16.33 4.56
C GLN A 119 9.01 -17.47 4.83
N LEU A 120 8.17 -17.36 5.85
CA LEU A 120 7.12 -18.36 6.13
C LEU A 120 6.06 -18.47 5.02
N ARG A 121 5.80 -17.36 4.32
CA ARG A 121 4.81 -17.31 3.24
C ARG A 121 5.29 -18.02 1.96
N CYS A 122 6.60 -18.19 1.78
CA CYS A 122 7.22 -18.95 0.68
C CYS A 122 6.69 -18.60 -0.73
N ARG A 123 6.41 -17.32 -1.02
CA ARG A 123 6.08 -16.91 -2.40
C ARG A 123 7.36 -16.86 -3.23
N GLU A 124 7.37 -17.58 -4.34
CA GLU A 124 8.54 -17.71 -5.22
C GLU A 124 9.13 -16.35 -5.62
N GLU A 125 8.30 -15.38 -5.99
CA GLU A 125 8.74 -14.05 -6.42
C GLU A 125 9.38 -13.22 -5.31
N GLU A 126 9.07 -13.53 -4.05
CA GLU A 126 9.48 -12.75 -2.88
C GLU A 126 10.75 -13.32 -2.20
N THR A 127 11.20 -14.51 -2.60
CA THR A 127 12.41 -15.15 -2.05
C THR A 127 13.69 -14.32 -2.19
N VAL A 128 13.71 -13.37 -3.14
CA VAL A 128 14.86 -12.52 -3.45
C VAL A 128 14.80 -11.17 -2.70
N ILE A 129 13.80 -10.93 -1.87
CA ILE A 129 13.62 -9.64 -1.18
C ILE A 129 14.60 -9.54 0.00
N PRO A 130 15.56 -8.61 -0.02
CA PRO A 130 16.54 -8.47 1.06
C PRO A 130 15.95 -7.67 2.23
N LEU A 131 16.51 -7.82 3.43
CA LEU A 131 16.05 -7.09 4.62
C LEU A 131 16.19 -5.57 4.46
N GLU A 132 17.22 -5.12 3.75
CA GLU A 132 17.46 -3.71 3.41
C GLU A 132 16.28 -3.09 2.63
N TYR A 133 15.64 -3.87 1.75
CA TYR A 133 14.44 -3.42 1.05
C TYR A 133 13.27 -3.22 2.03
N LEU A 134 13.08 -4.15 2.98
CA LEU A 134 12.02 -4.04 3.98
C LEU A 134 12.27 -2.85 4.94
N ASN A 135 13.52 -2.59 5.30
CA ASN A 135 13.92 -1.40 6.06
C ASN A 135 13.55 -0.10 5.30
N ALA A 136 13.85 -0.03 4.01
CA ALA A 136 13.50 1.14 3.19
C ALA A 136 11.99 1.37 3.12
N ILE A 137 11.21 0.31 2.90
CA ILE A 137 9.75 0.37 2.88
C ILE A 137 9.19 0.78 4.25
N HIS A 138 9.70 0.22 5.34
CA HIS A 138 9.31 0.59 6.70
C HIS A 138 9.57 2.08 6.95
N HIS A 139 10.77 2.59 6.64
CA HIS A 139 11.08 4.01 6.81
C HIS A 139 10.15 4.94 6.03
N LEU A 140 9.77 4.58 4.81
CA LEU A 140 8.82 5.37 4.02
C LEU A 140 7.42 5.41 4.65
N TYR A 141 6.93 4.29 5.19
CA TYR A 141 5.68 4.30 5.96
C TYR A 141 5.77 5.15 7.23
N GLU A 142 6.90 5.09 7.96
CA GLU A 142 7.13 5.91 9.15
C GLU A 142 7.18 7.42 8.81
N GLU A 143 7.86 7.78 7.73
CA GLU A 143 7.93 9.17 7.25
C GLU A 143 6.56 9.71 6.83
N TRP A 144 5.77 8.87 6.17
CA TRP A 144 4.45 9.24 5.68
C TRP A 144 3.39 9.27 6.79
N LEU A 145 3.21 8.17 7.51
CA LEU A 145 2.05 7.95 8.39
C LEU A 145 2.28 8.35 9.85
N ILE A 146 3.53 8.46 10.30
CA ILE A 146 3.86 8.82 11.69
C ILE A 146 4.40 10.24 11.78
N LYS A 147 5.43 10.55 10.99
CA LYS A 147 6.09 11.87 11.05
C LYS A 147 5.32 12.96 10.30
N GLY A 148 4.52 12.59 9.30
CA GLY A 148 3.74 13.53 8.47
C GLY A 148 4.62 14.50 7.67
N ALA A 149 5.88 14.14 7.41
CA ALA A 149 6.89 15.10 6.94
C ALA A 149 7.05 15.12 5.41
N LEU A 150 6.63 14.07 4.71
CA LEU A 150 7.00 13.84 3.31
C LEU A 150 5.83 13.99 2.33
N PHE A 151 4.65 13.46 2.69
CA PHE A 151 3.48 13.41 1.82
C PHE A 151 2.21 13.69 2.63
N PRO A 152 1.17 14.24 1.98
CA PRO A 152 -0.11 14.47 2.66
C PRO A 152 -0.72 13.13 3.11
N VAL A 153 -1.29 13.16 4.31
CA VAL A 153 -2.04 12.03 4.85
C VAL A 153 -3.51 12.24 4.49
N ALA A 154 -4.07 11.33 3.69
CA ALA A 154 -5.42 11.48 3.14
C ALA A 154 -6.55 11.34 4.18
N ALA A 155 -6.25 10.77 5.35
CA ALA A 155 -7.23 10.48 6.40
C ALA A 155 -6.56 10.32 7.77
N PRO A 156 -7.31 10.33 8.88
CA PRO A 156 -6.78 9.95 10.18
C PRO A 156 -6.09 8.58 10.15
N VAL A 157 -4.98 8.46 10.89
CA VAL A 157 -4.20 7.21 10.96
C VAL A 157 -4.45 6.52 12.29
N LEU A 158 -4.91 5.27 12.23
CA LEU A 158 -4.96 4.35 13.36
C LEU A 158 -3.77 3.41 13.29
N VAL A 159 -2.80 3.59 14.19
CA VAL A 159 -1.63 2.72 14.29
C VAL A 159 -1.95 1.53 15.18
N ILE A 160 -1.69 0.32 14.69
CA ILE A 160 -1.80 -0.93 15.43
C ILE A 160 -0.44 -1.63 15.37
N GLU A 161 0.19 -1.79 16.54
CA GLU A 161 1.42 -2.58 16.67
C GLU A 161 1.11 -4.04 16.36
N ALA A 162 1.76 -4.56 15.33
CA ALA A 162 1.42 -5.81 14.68
C ALA A 162 2.54 -6.85 14.72
N ASP A 163 3.54 -6.67 15.60
CA ASP A 163 4.61 -7.66 15.86
C ASP A 163 4.16 -8.85 16.72
N HIS A 164 2.85 -8.96 16.98
CA HIS A 164 2.27 -10.02 17.80
C HIS A 164 1.78 -11.22 16.99
N ASP A 165 1.43 -12.31 17.69
CA ASP A 165 0.77 -13.48 17.09
C ASP A 165 -0.68 -13.20 16.67
N MET A 166 -1.28 -14.15 15.95
CA MET A 166 -2.64 -14.01 15.43
C MET A 166 -3.69 -13.85 16.53
N GLN A 167 -3.54 -14.50 17.69
CA GLN A 167 -4.52 -14.39 18.78
C GLN A 167 -4.53 -12.97 19.36
N LYS A 168 -3.35 -12.40 19.57
CA LYS A 168 -3.20 -11.03 20.04
C LYS A 168 -3.67 -10.02 18.98
N MET A 169 -3.40 -10.28 17.70
CA MET A 169 -3.90 -9.44 16.60
C MET A 169 -5.43 -9.41 16.53
N LEU A 170 -6.10 -10.56 16.71
CA LEU A 170 -7.55 -10.62 16.78
C LEU A 170 -8.08 -9.80 17.97
N LYS A 171 -7.42 -9.85 19.13
CA LYS A 171 -7.79 -9.03 20.28
C LYS A 171 -7.64 -7.53 20.00
N LEU A 172 -6.54 -7.11 19.35
CA LEU A 172 -6.32 -5.71 18.98
C LEU A 172 -7.34 -5.23 17.94
N PHE A 173 -7.71 -6.08 16.98
CA PHE A 173 -8.79 -5.80 16.05
C PHE A 173 -10.12 -5.59 16.77
N GLU A 174 -10.53 -6.51 17.66
CA GLU A 174 -11.77 -6.36 18.42
C GLU A 174 -11.78 -5.10 19.30
N GLN A 175 -10.66 -4.76 19.92
CA GLN A 175 -10.52 -3.52 20.71
C GLN A 175 -10.67 -2.24 19.89
N ASN A 176 -10.38 -2.29 18.59
CA ASN A 176 -10.46 -1.16 17.67
C ASN A 176 -11.63 -1.27 16.68
N ARG A 177 -12.48 -2.31 16.81
CA ARG A 177 -13.49 -2.67 15.82
C ARG A 177 -14.42 -1.50 15.49
N ASP A 178 -14.90 -0.80 16.51
CA ASP A 178 -15.81 0.34 16.32
C ASP A 178 -15.09 1.50 15.63
N ARG A 179 -13.82 1.78 15.96
CA ARG A 179 -13.04 2.83 15.29
C ARG A 179 -12.78 2.50 13.82
N ILE A 180 -12.55 1.21 13.50
CA ILE A 180 -12.27 0.73 12.15
C ILE A 180 -13.54 0.71 11.29
N LEU A 181 -14.66 0.26 11.86
CA LEU A 181 -15.91 0.03 11.12
C LEU A 181 -16.87 1.23 11.15
N THR A 182 -16.68 2.15 12.09
CA THR A 182 -17.42 3.41 12.16
C THR A 182 -16.43 4.55 12.41
N PRO A 183 -15.64 4.95 11.39
CA PRO A 183 -14.83 6.15 11.52
C PRO A 183 -15.79 7.30 11.80
N GLU A 184 -15.66 7.96 12.94
CA GLU A 184 -16.43 9.17 13.21
C GLU A 184 -16.12 10.15 12.08
N THR A 185 -17.11 10.44 11.23
CA THR A 185 -17.00 11.54 10.30
C THR A 185 -16.86 12.80 11.15
N GLN A 186 -15.64 13.26 11.37
CA GLN A 186 -15.40 14.65 11.73
C GLN A 186 -15.89 15.48 10.56
N LYS A 187 -17.19 15.77 10.56
CA LYS A 187 -17.79 16.86 9.81
C LYS A 187 -16.96 18.10 10.14
N HIS A 188 -16.00 18.42 9.29
CA HIS A 188 -15.44 19.75 9.24
C HIS A 188 -16.61 20.64 8.82
N GLY A 189 -17.14 21.35 9.82
CA GLY A 189 -18.30 22.20 9.66
C GLY A 189 -17.99 23.39 8.77
N SER A 190 -19.04 23.80 8.06
CA SER A 190 -19.37 25.14 7.55
C SER A 190 -18.37 25.82 6.61
#